data_AF-A0A0W0I2T9-F1
#
_entry.id   AF-A0A0W0I2T9-F1
#
_cell.length_a   1.000
_cell.length_b   1.000
_cell.length_c   1.000
_cell.angle_alpha   90.00
_cell.angle_beta   90.00
_cell.angle_gamma   90.00
#
_symmetry.space_group_name_H-M   'P 1'
#
loop_
_entity.id
_entity.type
_entity.pdbx_description
1 polymer ?
#
loop_
_entity_poly.entity_id
_entity_poly.type
_entity_poly.pdbx_seq_one_letter_code
_entity_poly.pdbx_strand_id
1 'polypeptide(L)'
;MLVATALVVPLVNAADSPGAAATARAVPDMAFGFAQRCHEKGAKLKPLEVMACHSQKLRVQEKTMLDIVAAARAETRGVDAETGDLIDPLPAEQDNWRQGVERRCKEAVCLSKAYKARISKLREDWWDTLPEALRE
;
A
#
# COMPACT_ATOMS: atom_id res chain seq x y z
N MET A 1 -67.84 -25.23 24.15
CA MET A 1 -67.00 -24.36 23.29
C MET A 1 -65.57 -24.42 23.84
N LEU A 2 -64.66 -25.11 23.14
CA LEU A 2 -63.24 -25.15 23.49
C LEU A 2 -62.54 -23.97 22.78
N VAL A 3 -61.81 -23.14 23.53
CA VAL A 3 -60.93 -22.10 22.97
C VAL A 3 -59.50 -22.63 23.03
N ALA A 4 -58.95 -23.02 21.89
CA ALA A 4 -57.56 -23.43 21.76
C ALA A 4 -56.65 -22.20 21.84
N THR A 5 -55.87 -22.09 22.91
CA THR A 5 -54.85 -21.04 23.06
C THR A 5 -53.59 -21.45 22.32
N ALA A 6 -53.32 -20.84 21.18
CA ALA A 6 -52.07 -21.05 20.45
C ALA A 6 -50.94 -20.26 21.12
N LEU A 7 -49.99 -20.97 21.73
CA LEU A 7 -48.72 -20.42 22.20
C LEU A 7 -47.80 -20.21 20.98
N VAL A 8 -47.64 -18.95 20.57
CA VAL A 8 -46.60 -18.54 19.62
C VAL A 8 -45.31 -18.29 20.41
N VAL A 9 -44.36 -19.21 20.30
CA VAL A 9 -42.99 -19.02 20.79
C VAL A 9 -42.22 -18.25 19.72
N PRO A 10 -41.64 -17.07 20.00
CA PRO A 10 -40.71 -16.45 19.07
C PRO A 10 -39.42 -17.27 19.02
N LEU A 11 -39.08 -17.79 17.84
CA LEU A 11 -37.76 -18.32 17.53
C LEU A 11 -36.74 -17.18 17.61
N VAL A 12 -35.96 -17.16 18.69
CA VAL A 12 -34.73 -16.38 18.80
C VAL A 12 -33.73 -16.97 17.81
N ASN A 13 -33.57 -16.32 16.65
CA ASN A 13 -32.40 -16.51 15.81
C ASN A 13 -31.33 -15.48 16.21
N ALA A 14 -30.69 -15.71 17.36
CA ALA A 14 -29.37 -15.17 17.62
C ALA A 14 -28.36 -16.11 16.97
N ALA A 15 -28.14 -15.94 15.66
CA ALA A 15 -26.96 -16.49 15.03
C ALA A 15 -25.79 -15.55 15.34
N ASP A 16 -25.28 -15.67 16.58
CA ASP A 16 -23.92 -15.30 16.95
C ASP A 16 -22.98 -16.23 16.16
N SER A 17 -22.69 -15.85 14.92
CA SER A 17 -21.50 -16.32 14.25
C SER A 17 -20.38 -15.34 14.59
N PRO A 18 -19.38 -15.71 15.39
CA PRO A 18 -18.09 -15.04 15.34
C PRO A 18 -17.41 -15.54 14.07
N GLY A 19 -18.01 -15.20 12.93
CA GLY A 19 -17.33 -15.26 11.65
C GLY A 19 -16.24 -14.24 11.78
N ALA A 20 -15.04 -14.73 12.08
CA ALA A 20 -13.82 -13.95 12.11
C ALA A 20 -13.91 -12.96 10.95
N ALA A 21 -14.16 -11.69 11.29
CA ALA A 21 -13.81 -10.61 10.40
C ALA A 21 -12.32 -10.82 10.24
N ALA A 22 -11.94 -11.53 9.18
CA ALA A 22 -10.65 -11.41 8.58
C ALA A 22 -10.57 -9.90 8.38
N THR A 23 -9.92 -9.24 9.33
CA THR A 23 -9.54 -7.85 9.22
C THR A 23 -8.83 -7.86 7.89
N ALA A 24 -9.50 -7.36 6.84
CA ALA A 24 -8.89 -7.08 5.56
C ALA A 24 -7.60 -6.40 5.96
N ARG A 25 -6.47 -7.11 5.82
CA ARG A 25 -5.20 -6.64 6.36
C ARG A 25 -5.00 -5.33 5.65
N ALA A 26 -5.28 -4.24 6.36
CA ALA A 26 -5.23 -2.92 5.81
C ALA A 26 -3.84 -2.83 5.23
N VAL A 27 -3.76 -2.72 3.90
CA VAL A 27 -2.50 -2.57 3.20
C VAL A 27 -1.75 -1.49 3.95
N PRO A 28 -0.61 -1.82 4.59
CA PRO A 28 -0.03 -0.95 5.59
C PRO A 28 0.20 0.42 4.98
N ASP A 29 -0.10 1.43 5.79
CA ASP A 29 -0.01 2.83 5.41
C ASP A 29 1.37 3.11 4.81
N MET A 30 1.37 3.91 3.75
CA MET A 30 2.23 3.78 2.58
C MET A 30 3.70 4.19 2.80
N ALA A 31 4.42 3.67 3.80
CA ALA A 31 5.81 4.06 4.10
C ALA A 31 6.86 3.41 3.16
N PHE A 32 6.59 3.42 1.86
CA PHE A 32 7.41 2.81 0.81
C PHE A 32 8.66 3.62 0.43
N GLY A 33 8.69 4.89 0.82
CA GLY A 33 9.78 5.82 0.63
C GLY A 33 10.78 5.85 1.79
N PHE A 34 11.89 6.52 1.56
CA PHE A 34 12.86 6.94 2.56
C PHE A 34 12.60 8.38 3.04
N ALA A 35 11.86 9.23 2.32
CA ALA A 35 11.62 10.62 2.72
C ALA A 35 10.22 10.90 3.33
N GLN A 36 9.34 9.92 3.40
CA GLN A 36 7.97 10.13 3.93
C GLN A 36 7.96 10.51 5.41
N ARG A 37 8.97 10.07 6.17
CA ARG A 37 9.10 10.31 7.61
C ARG A 37 9.87 11.59 7.96
N CYS A 38 10.25 12.42 6.98
CA CYS A 38 11.04 13.62 7.23
C CYS A 38 10.37 14.65 8.14
N HIS A 39 9.04 14.62 8.21
CA HIS A 39 8.25 15.53 9.04
C HIS A 39 7.79 14.91 10.36
N GLU A 40 8.10 13.62 10.60
CA GLU A 40 7.73 12.90 11.81
C GLU A 40 8.60 13.37 12.98
N LYS A 41 7.99 14.09 13.92
CA LYS A 41 8.70 14.63 15.09
C LYS A 41 9.18 13.51 16.00
N GLY A 42 10.45 13.55 16.40
CA GLY A 42 11.04 12.55 17.30
C GLY A 42 11.36 11.20 16.62
N ALA A 43 11.16 11.09 15.31
CA ALA A 43 11.47 9.89 14.57
C ALA A 43 12.98 9.59 14.58
N LYS A 44 13.35 8.38 14.99
CA LYS A 44 14.70 7.86 14.74
C LYS A 44 14.78 7.40 13.28
N LEU A 45 15.34 8.26 12.44
CA LEU A 45 15.54 8.00 11.02
C LEU A 45 16.73 7.07 10.79
N LYS A 46 16.59 6.15 9.84
CA LYS A 46 17.68 5.32 9.32
C LYS A 46 18.60 6.15 8.42
N PRO A 47 19.84 5.71 8.14
CA PRO A 47 20.79 6.50 7.35
C PRO A 47 20.27 6.96 5.98
N LEU A 48 19.60 6.08 5.22
CA LEU A 48 19.02 6.45 3.93
C LEU A 48 17.84 7.41 4.07
N GLU A 49 17.06 7.31 5.14
CA GLU A 49 15.97 8.25 5.43
C GLU A 49 16.54 9.64 5.75
N VAL A 50 17.61 9.72 6.56
CA VAL A 50 18.34 10.97 6.80
C VAL A 50 18.82 11.58 5.49
N MET A 51 19.44 10.79 4.60
CA MET A 51 19.91 11.27 3.30
C MET A 51 18.77 11.80 2.42
N ALA A 52 17.65 11.08 2.36
CA ALA A 52 16.47 11.50 1.62
C ALA A 52 15.87 12.81 2.17
N CYS A 53 15.82 12.95 3.50
CA CYS A 53 15.34 14.18 4.16
C CYS A 53 16.21 15.41 3.92
N HIS A 54 17.50 15.25 3.65
CA HIS A 54 18.40 16.37 3.38
C HIS A 54 18.60 16.65 1.88
N SER A 55 17.96 15.90 0.98
CA SER A 55 18.12 16.06 -0.46
C SER A 55 16.79 16.33 -1.16
N GLN A 56 16.63 17.54 -1.71
CA GLN A 56 15.48 17.89 -2.54
C GLN A 56 15.36 16.97 -3.75
N LYS A 57 16.48 16.64 -4.40
CA LYS A 57 16.52 15.73 -5.54
C LYS A 57 15.96 14.35 -5.19
N LEU A 58 16.37 13.77 -4.06
CA LEU A 58 15.86 12.47 -3.64
C LEU A 58 14.36 12.53 -3.31
N ARG A 59 13.89 13.61 -2.68
CA ARG A 59 12.45 13.80 -2.41
C ARG A 59 11.63 13.89 -3.69
N VAL A 60 12.10 14.59 -4.72
CA VAL A 60 11.40 14.67 -6.01
C VAL A 60 11.34 13.29 -6.67
N GLN A 61 12.46 12.56 -6.70
CA GLN A 61 12.50 11.22 -7.27
C GLN A 61 11.57 10.24 -6.53
N GLU A 62 11.56 10.30 -5.20
CA GLU A 62 10.64 9.52 -4.39
C GLU A 62 9.19 9.89 -4.70
N LYS A 63 8.86 11.18 -4.75
CA LYS A 63 7.51 11.62 -5.06
C LYS A 63 7.06 11.08 -6.40
N THR A 64 7.86 11.22 -7.45
CA THR A 64 7.55 10.68 -8.79
C THR A 64 7.30 9.17 -8.73
N MET A 65 8.15 8.41 -8.04
CA MET A 65 7.97 6.97 -7.87
C MET A 65 6.64 6.65 -7.17
N LEU A 66 6.32 7.34 -6.07
CA LEU A 66 5.09 7.12 -5.31
C LEU A 66 3.83 7.55 -6.08
N ASP A 67 3.91 8.62 -6.87
CA ASP A 67 2.81 9.06 -7.75
C ASP A 67 2.48 7.97 -8.79
N ILE A 68 3.50 7.33 -9.39
CA ILE A 68 3.32 6.21 -10.33
C ILE A 68 2.69 5.00 -9.62
N VAL A 69 3.19 4.63 -8.44
CA VAL A 69 2.59 3.54 -7.64
C VAL A 69 1.14 3.84 -7.31
N ALA A 70 0.81 5.07 -6.92
CA ALA A 70 -0.56 5.46 -6.61
C ALA A 70 -1.47 5.39 -7.83
N ALA A 71 -1.02 5.88 -8.99
CA ALA A 71 -1.77 5.81 -10.24
C ALA A 71 -2.04 4.35 -10.65
N ALA A 72 -1.01 3.50 -10.66
CA ALA A 72 -1.17 2.08 -10.99
C ALA A 72 -2.12 1.37 -10.03
N ARG A 73 -2.07 1.66 -8.72
CA ARG A 73 -2.98 1.07 -7.72
C ARG A 73 -4.43 1.53 -7.89
N ALA A 74 -4.66 2.76 -8.35
CA ALA A 74 -6.00 3.26 -8.60
C ALA A 74 -6.73 2.44 -9.68
N GLU A 75 -5.98 1.97 -10.69
CA GLU A 75 -6.53 1.19 -11.80
C GLU A 75 -6.58 -0.32 -11.53
N THR A 76 -5.68 -0.83 -10.67
CA THR A 76 -5.43 -2.28 -10.55
C THR A 76 -5.91 -2.89 -9.24
N ARG A 77 -6.15 -2.07 -8.22
CA ARG A 77 -6.69 -2.56 -6.96
C ARG A 77 -8.13 -3.06 -7.19
N GLY A 78 -8.39 -4.28 -6.76
CA GLY A 78 -9.69 -4.91 -6.89
C GLY A 78 -10.07 -5.73 -5.67
N VAL A 79 -11.24 -6.33 -5.74
CA VAL A 79 -11.72 -7.33 -4.80
C VAL A 79 -11.99 -8.60 -5.59
N ASP A 80 -11.46 -9.72 -5.12
CA ASP A 80 -11.75 -11.04 -5.67
C ASP A 80 -13.25 -11.32 -5.54
N ALA A 81 -13.92 -11.64 -6.65
CA ALA A 81 -15.36 -11.80 -6.66
C ALA A 81 -15.85 -13.11 -6.01
N GLU A 82 -14.97 -14.10 -5.87
CA GLU A 82 -15.28 -15.41 -5.28
C GLU A 82 -14.98 -15.40 -3.77
N THR A 83 -13.84 -14.86 -3.36
CA THR A 83 -13.39 -14.89 -1.96
C THR A 83 -13.69 -13.61 -1.19
N GLY A 84 -13.90 -12.49 -1.89
CA GLY A 84 -14.01 -11.17 -1.27
C GLY A 84 -12.67 -10.57 -0.83
N ASP A 85 -11.55 -11.19 -1.19
CA ASP A 85 -10.22 -10.72 -0.79
C ASP A 85 -9.78 -9.49 -1.58
N LEU A 86 -9.08 -8.57 -0.91
CA LEU A 86 -8.46 -7.42 -1.56
C LEU A 86 -7.26 -7.86 -2.40
N ILE A 87 -7.23 -7.50 -3.67
CA ILE A 87 -6.10 -7.71 -4.57
C ILE A 87 -5.38 -6.37 -4.78
N ASP A 88 -4.14 -6.30 -4.30
CA ASP A 88 -3.27 -5.12 -4.42
C ASP A 88 -1.79 -5.57 -4.46
N PRO A 89 -1.19 -5.77 -5.65
CA PRO A 89 0.14 -6.37 -5.75
C PRO A 89 1.28 -5.40 -5.43
N LEU A 90 1.09 -4.10 -5.63
CA LEU A 90 2.17 -3.11 -5.53
C LEU A 90 2.72 -2.85 -4.12
N PRO A 91 1.92 -2.86 -3.05
CA PRO A 91 2.43 -2.69 -1.69
C PRO A 91 3.54 -3.66 -1.31
N ALA A 92 3.32 -4.96 -1.56
CA ALA A 92 4.30 -5.99 -1.24
C ALA A 92 5.55 -5.87 -2.13
N GLU A 93 5.36 -5.60 -3.42
CA GLU A 93 6.47 -5.39 -4.36
C GLU A 93 7.31 -4.17 -3.97
N GLN A 94 6.66 -3.08 -3.59
CA GLN A 94 7.31 -1.83 -3.23
C GLN A 94 8.04 -1.93 -1.88
N ASP A 95 7.48 -2.65 -0.91
CA ASP A 95 8.18 -2.93 0.35
C ASP A 95 9.43 -3.80 0.12
N ASN A 96 9.30 -4.87 -0.68
CA ASN A 96 10.42 -5.72 -1.06
C ASN A 96 11.53 -4.93 -1.77
N TRP A 97 11.15 -4.02 -2.68
CA TRP A 97 12.08 -3.10 -3.32
C TRP A 97 12.79 -2.21 -2.30
N ARG A 98 12.04 -1.57 -1.38
CA ARG A 98 12.59 -0.68 -0.34
C ARG A 98 13.59 -1.43 0.54
N GLN A 99 13.24 -2.62 1.02
CA GLN A 99 14.12 -3.47 1.81
C GLN A 99 15.40 -3.85 1.03
N GLY A 100 15.28 -4.18 -0.25
CA GLY A 100 16.43 -4.47 -1.12
C GLY A 100 17.36 -3.26 -1.28
N VAL A 101 16.81 -2.06 -1.45
CA VAL A 101 17.57 -0.81 -1.48
C VAL A 101 18.27 -0.54 -0.15
N GLU A 102 17.58 -0.73 0.97
CA GLU A 102 18.13 -0.53 2.31
C GLU A 102 19.35 -1.43 2.58
N ARG A 103 19.28 -2.70 2.14
CA ARG A 103 20.40 -3.64 2.26
C ARG A 103 21.61 -3.19 1.44
N ARG A 104 21.42 -2.80 0.17
CA ARG A 104 22.52 -2.56 -0.79
C ARG A 104 23.06 -1.13 -0.82
N CYS A 105 22.24 -0.12 -0.57
CA CYS A 105 22.67 1.28 -0.67
C CYS A 105 23.18 1.82 0.66
N LYS A 106 24.31 2.54 0.61
CA LYS A 106 24.92 3.21 1.77
C LYS A 106 25.11 4.72 1.58
N GLU A 107 24.72 5.25 0.43
CA GLU A 107 24.93 6.65 0.07
C GLU A 107 23.83 7.18 -0.85
N ALA A 108 23.73 8.51 -0.91
CA ALA A 108 22.70 9.23 -1.68
C ALA A 108 22.78 8.94 -3.19
N VAL A 109 23.97 8.75 -3.76
CA VAL A 109 24.13 8.43 -5.19
C VAL A 109 23.53 7.07 -5.52
N CYS A 110 23.75 6.05 -4.67
CA CYS A 110 23.13 4.74 -4.82
C CYS A 110 21.61 4.83 -4.75
N LEU A 111 21.08 5.56 -3.77
CA LEU A 111 19.63 5.76 -3.61
C LEU A 111 19.02 6.50 -4.81
N SER A 112 19.69 7.52 -5.33
CA SER A 112 19.23 8.24 -6.53
C SER A 112 19.16 7.32 -7.76
N LYS A 113 20.16 6.44 -7.95
CA LYS A 113 20.15 5.42 -9.01
C LYS A 113 19.01 4.42 -8.80
N ALA A 114 18.77 4.01 -7.55
CA ALA A 114 17.70 3.08 -7.19
C ALA A 114 16.31 3.64 -7.52
N TYR A 115 16.04 4.91 -7.20
CA TYR A 115 14.78 5.55 -7.58
C TYR A 115 14.62 5.63 -9.10
N LYS A 116 15.66 6.07 -9.84
CA LYS A 116 15.58 6.15 -11.31
C LYS A 116 15.25 4.80 -11.94
N ALA A 117 15.93 3.74 -11.51
CA ALA A 117 15.66 2.39 -12.00
C ALA A 117 14.23 1.94 -11.65
N ARG A 118 13.76 2.23 -10.43
CA ARG A 118 12.40 1.88 -10.01
C ARG A 118 11.33 2.61 -10.81
N ILE A 119 11.50 3.92 -11.02
CA ILE A 119 10.61 4.75 -11.82
C ILE A 119 10.52 4.19 -13.25
N SER A 120 11.66 3.90 -13.87
CA SER A 120 11.71 3.32 -15.22
C SER A 120 10.95 1.99 -15.29
N LYS A 121 11.18 1.09 -14.33
CA LYS A 121 10.51 -0.22 -14.29
C LYS A 121 9.00 -0.08 -14.08
N LEU A 122 8.57 0.77 -13.15
CA LEU A 122 7.15 1.00 -12.92
C LEU A 122 6.46 1.61 -14.15
N ARG A 123 7.12 2.50 -14.89
CA ARG A 123 6.58 3.03 -16.14
C ARG A 123 6.43 1.97 -17.21
N GLU A 124 7.43 1.10 -17.35
CA GLU A 124 7.38 -0.03 -18.29
C GLU A 124 6.23 -0.98 -17.95
N ASP A 125 6.09 -1.34 -16.67
CA ASP A 125 5.09 -2.31 -16.21
C ASP A 125 3.65 -1.79 -16.29
N TRP A 126 3.47 -0.48 -16.08
CA TRP A 126 2.15 0.12 -15.87
C TRP A 126 1.79 1.15 -16.93
N TRP A 127 2.57 1.27 -18.01
CA TRP A 127 2.47 2.33 -19.02
C TRP A 127 1.03 2.71 -19.39
N ASP A 128 0.23 1.71 -19.76
CA ASP A 128 -1.14 1.89 -20.26
C ASP A 128 -2.11 2.40 -19.18
N THR A 129 -1.79 2.17 -17.90
CA THR A 129 -2.60 2.62 -16.75
C THR A 129 -2.21 4.02 -16.27
N LEU A 130 -1.04 4.54 -16.67
CA LEU A 130 -0.54 5.81 -16.14
C LEU A 130 -1.15 7.01 -16.87
N PRO A 131 -1.47 8.12 -16.17
CA PRO A 131 -1.68 9.42 -16.78
C PRO A 131 -0.47 9.86 -17.61
N GLU A 132 -0.69 10.62 -18.68
CA GLU A 132 0.37 11.10 -19.59
C GLU A 132 1.54 11.77 -18.86
N ALA A 133 1.25 12.63 -17.88
CA ALA A 133 2.25 13.33 -17.08
C ALA A 133 3.20 12.41 -16.28
N LEU A 134 2.88 11.14 -16.11
CA LEU A 134 3.71 10.17 -15.38
C LEU A 134 4.48 9.21 -16.29
N ARG A 135 4.30 9.29 -17.62
CA ARG A 135 4.92 8.42 -18.61
C ARG A 135 6.34 8.85 -19.03
N GLU A 136 6.76 10.08 -18.73
CA GLU A 136 8.01 10.70 -19.23
C GLU A 136 9.26 10.49 -18.39
#